data_AF-A0A2V6NGN3-F1
#
_entry.id   AF-A0A2V6NGN3-F1
#
_cell.length_a   1.000
_cell.length_b   1.000
_cell.length_c   1.000
_cell.angle_alpha   90.00
_cell.angle_beta   90.00
_cell.angle_gamma   90.00
#
_symmetry.space_group_name_H-M   'P 1'
#
loop_
_entity.id
_entity.type
_entity.pdbx_description
1 polymer ?
#
loop_
_entity_poly.entity_id
_entity_poly.type
_entity_poly.pdbx_seq_one_letter_code
_entity_poly.pdbx_strand_id
1 'polypeptide(L)'
;MAEETVWRGTSSQVKNASAFLFCALCLCALILLFAILWHNESTRDFSPYILSPAIVPIFIALARFLQTKNKVYELTSERLKITEGVFNKVTDTLELYRVKDL
;
A
#
# COMPACT_ATOMS: atom_id res chain seq x y z
N MET A 1 -31.09 -8.90 22.27
CA MET A 1 -30.20 -9.89 21.64
C MET A 1 -28.86 -9.21 21.44
N ALA A 2 -27.74 -9.88 21.74
CA ALA A 2 -26.40 -9.30 21.53
C ALA A 2 -25.99 -9.49 20.07
N GLU A 3 -25.45 -8.45 19.43
CA GLU A 3 -24.89 -8.49 18.08
C GLU A 3 -23.71 -9.48 18.05
N GLU A 4 -23.76 -10.49 17.19
CA GLU A 4 -22.70 -11.50 17.06
C GLU A 4 -21.80 -11.19 15.87
N THR A 5 -20.49 -11.32 16.04
CA THR A 5 -19.51 -11.19 14.96
C THR A 5 -19.49 -12.48 14.13
N VAL A 6 -19.99 -12.40 12.89
CA VAL A 6 -20.07 -13.54 11.96
C VAL A 6 -18.73 -13.79 11.27
N TRP A 7 -18.02 -12.71 10.89
CA TRP A 7 -16.76 -12.83 10.18
C TRP A 7 -15.87 -11.61 10.39
N ARG A 8 -14.54 -11.83 10.38
CA ARG A 8 -13.55 -10.76 10.42
C ARG A 8 -12.39 -11.09 9.49
N GLY A 9 -11.98 -10.12 8.69
CA GLY A 9 -10.86 -10.29 7.77
C GLY A 9 -10.17 -8.99 7.41
N THR A 10 -9.06 -9.11 6.71
CA THR A 10 -8.26 -7.97 6.23
C THR A 10 -8.08 -8.06 4.72
N SER A 11 -7.78 -6.93 4.08
CA SER A 11 -7.54 -6.94 2.63
C SER A 11 -6.19 -7.58 2.30
N SER A 12 -6.14 -8.40 1.25
CA SER A 12 -4.90 -9.05 0.82
C SER A 12 -3.93 -8.06 0.16
N GLN A 13 -2.64 -8.19 0.49
CA GLN A 13 -1.54 -7.41 -0.09
C GLN A 13 -1.33 -7.67 -1.58
N VAL A 14 -1.88 -8.78 -2.10
CA VAL A 14 -1.82 -9.14 -3.52
C VAL A 14 -2.54 -8.09 -4.39
N LYS A 15 -3.51 -7.36 -3.83
CA LYS A 15 -4.16 -6.25 -4.55
C LYS A 15 -3.19 -5.12 -4.93
N ASN A 16 -2.08 -4.99 -4.19
CA ASN A 16 -1.02 -4.01 -4.47
C ASN A 16 0.17 -4.61 -5.24
N ALA A 17 0.09 -5.87 -5.69
CA ALA A 17 1.22 -6.54 -6.35
C ALA A 17 1.75 -5.75 -7.55
N SER A 18 0.86 -5.16 -8.37
CA SER A 18 1.25 -4.32 -9.50
C SER A 18 2.02 -3.07 -9.07
N ALA A 19 1.61 -2.42 -7.99
CA ALA A 19 2.29 -1.24 -7.45
C ALA A 19 3.68 -1.60 -6.89
N PHE A 20 3.80 -2.74 -6.19
CA PHE A 20 5.09 -3.23 -5.70
C PHE A 20 6.03 -3.62 -6.85
N LEU A 21 5.52 -4.30 -7.88
CA LEU A 21 6.30 -4.65 -9.07
C LEU A 21 6.80 -3.40 -9.79
N PHE A 22 5.96 -2.38 -9.97
CA PHE A 22 6.37 -1.12 -10.58
C PHE A 22 7.47 -0.42 -9.76
N CYS A 23 7.30 -0.34 -8.44
CA CYS A 23 8.33 0.25 -7.56
C CYS A 23 9.65 -0.54 -7.63
N ALA A 24 9.58 -1.87 -7.65
CA ALA A 24 10.76 -2.72 -7.78
C ALA A 24 11.47 -2.52 -9.12
N LEU A 25 10.74 -2.44 -10.23
CA LEU A 25 11.31 -2.16 -11.55
C LEU A 25 11.97 -0.78 -11.61
N CYS A 26 11.34 0.25 -11.05
CA CYS A 26 11.95 1.58 -10.95
C CYS A 26 13.26 1.57 -10.15
N LEU A 27 13.30 0.87 -9.01
CA LEU A 27 14.51 0.73 -8.20
C LEU A 27 15.61 -0.03 -8.95
N CYS A 28 15.27 -1.14 -9.61
CA CYS A 28 16.21 -1.88 -10.44
C CYS A 28 16.79 -1.01 -11.56
N ALA A 29 15.96 -0.22 -12.25
CA ALA A 29 16.40 0.69 -13.29
C ALA A 29 17.38 1.76 -12.76
N LEU A 30 17.11 2.34 -11.58
CA LEU A 30 18.01 3.31 -10.94
C LEU A 30 19.35 2.69 -10.54
N ILE A 31 19.34 1.46 -10.01
CA ILE A 31 20.57 0.73 -9.65
C ILE A 31 21.40 0.41 -10.90
N LEU A 32 20.76 -0.04 -11.98
CA LEU A 32 21.45 -0.31 -13.25
C LEU A 32 22.05 0.97 -13.83
N LEU A 33 21.30 2.07 -13.81
CA LEU A 33 21.77 3.37 -14.29
C LEU A 33 22.97 3.86 -13.45
N PHE A 34 22.90 3.72 -12.13
CA PHE A 34 24.03 4.01 -11.24
C PHE A 34 25.27 3.17 -11.58
N ALA A 35 25.11 1.86 -11.80
CA ALA A 35 26.23 0.98 -12.13
C ALA A 35 26.89 1.34 -13.49
N ILE A 36 26.09 1.70 -14.49
CA ILE A 36 26.58 2.14 -15.82
C ILE A 36 27.35 3.46 -15.69
N LEU A 37 26.81 4.43 -14.96
CA LEU A 37 27.45 5.74 -14.79
C LEU A 37 28.67 5.72 -13.87
N TRP A 38 28.72 4.77 -12.93
CA TRP A 38 29.90 4.53 -12.09
C TRP A 38 31.09 3.99 -12.89
N HIS A 39 30.84 3.19 -13.92
CA HIS A 39 31.89 2.67 -14.79
C HIS A 39 32.53 3.76 -15.66
N ASN A 40 31.85 4.90 -15.89
CA ASN A 40 32.34 5.97 -16.72
C ASN A 40 33.06 7.04 -15.88
N GLU A 41 34.38 7.17 -16.06
CA GLU A 41 35.27 8.11 -15.36
C GLU A 41 34.74 9.56 -15.36
N SER A 42 34.11 10.00 -16.46
CA SER A 42 33.62 11.37 -16.65
C SER A 42 32.36 11.70 -15.82
N THR A 43 31.53 10.71 -15.50
CA THR A 43 30.24 10.91 -14.82
C THR A 43 30.24 10.44 -13.36
N ARG A 44 31.40 9.98 -12.86
CA ARG A 44 31.53 9.34 -11.54
C ARG A 44 31.16 10.27 -10.39
N ASP A 45 31.50 11.56 -10.48
CA ASP A 45 31.21 12.55 -9.44
C ASP A 45 29.71 12.88 -9.31
N PHE A 46 28.95 12.72 -10.40
CA PHE A 46 27.49 12.93 -10.41
C PHE A 46 26.69 11.67 -10.10
N SER A 47 27.32 10.49 -10.18
CA SER A 47 26.72 9.17 -9.94
C SER A 47 25.91 9.04 -8.64
N PRO A 48 26.35 9.51 -7.45
CA PRO A 48 25.60 9.31 -6.22
C PRO A 48 24.22 10.03 -6.20
N TYR A 49 24.04 11.11 -6.96
CA TYR A 49 22.78 11.85 -6.97
C TYR A 49 21.65 11.12 -7.71
N ILE A 50 21.97 10.13 -8.56
CA ILE A 50 20.97 9.29 -9.26
C ILE A 50 20.13 8.44 -8.31
N LEU A 51 20.62 8.16 -7.10
CA LEU A 51 19.84 7.41 -6.11
C LEU A 51 18.85 8.29 -5.33
N SER A 52 18.97 9.63 -5.38
CA SER A 52 18.03 10.54 -4.72
C SER A 52 16.54 10.30 -5.09
N PRO A 53 16.14 10.06 -6.36
CA PRO A 53 14.76 9.72 -6.69
C PRO A 53 14.28 8.37 -6.16
N ALA A 54 15.15 7.47 -5.70
CA ALA A 54 14.76 6.17 -5.14
C ALA A 54 13.89 6.31 -3.86
N ILE A 55 13.95 7.47 -3.20
CA ILE A 55 13.11 7.77 -2.03
C ILE A 55 11.62 7.67 -2.36
N VAL A 56 11.22 8.06 -3.58
CA VAL A 56 9.83 8.15 -4.02
C VAL A 56 9.17 6.75 -4.12
N PRO A 57 9.70 5.78 -4.90
CA PRO A 57 9.09 4.46 -5.00
C PRO A 57 9.08 3.72 -3.65
N ILE A 58 10.09 3.95 -2.79
CA ILE A 58 10.12 3.38 -1.44
C ILE A 58 8.97 3.92 -0.59
N PHE A 59 8.75 5.24 -0.59
CA PHE A 59 7.63 5.85 0.14
C PHE A 59 6.26 5.39 -0.40
N ILE A 60 6.10 5.28 -1.72
CA ILE A 60 4.85 4.82 -2.34
C ILE A 60 4.56 3.37 -1.95
N ALA A 61 5.56 2.49 -2.03
CA ALA A 61 5.43 1.09 -1.62
C ALA A 61 5.04 0.99 -0.14
N LEU A 62 5.72 1.72 0.74
CA LEU A 62 5.43 1.74 2.16
C LEU A 62 4.00 2.23 2.45
N ALA A 63 3.58 3.33 1.81
CA ALA A 63 2.24 3.87 1.98
C ALA A 63 1.15 2.87 1.56
N ARG A 64 1.31 2.22 0.40
CA ARG A 64 0.37 1.20 -0.09
C ARG A 64 0.32 -0.02 0.83
N PHE A 65 1.47 -0.46 1.33
CA PHE A 65 1.55 -1.56 2.28
C PHE A 65 0.76 -1.26 3.57
N LEU A 66 0.99 -0.09 4.16
CA LEU A 66 0.32 0.35 5.39
C LEU A 66 -1.19 0.51 5.20
N GLN A 67 -1.63 1.10 4.08
CA GLN A 67 -3.05 1.25 3.76
C GLN A 67 -3.78 -0.10 3.72
N THR A 68 -3.19 -1.10 3.06
CA THR A 68 -3.82 -2.42 2.93
C THR A 68 -3.74 -3.25 4.21
N LYS A 69 -2.67 -3.11 5.00
CA LYS A 69 -2.56 -3.77 6.31
C LYS A 69 -3.61 -3.26 7.30
N ASN A 70 -3.91 -1.97 7.25
CA ASN A 70 -4.80 -1.34 8.22
C ASN A 70 -6.28 -1.38 7.83
N LYS A 71 -6.63 -1.96 6.68
CA LYS A 71 -8.02 -2.12 6.26
C LYS A 71 -8.60 -3.43 6.80
N VAL A 72 -9.50 -3.30 7.77
CA VAL A 72 -10.15 -4.40 8.47
C VAL A 72 -11.65 -4.36 8.19
N TYR A 73 -12.19 -5.53 7.87
CA TYR A 73 -13.61 -5.75 7.63
C TYR A 73 -14.15 -6.65 8.72
N GLU A 74 -15.24 -6.21 9.35
CA GLU A 74 -15.92 -6.96 10.39
C GLU A 74 -17.40 -7.04 10.02
N LEU A 75 -17.89 -8.27 9.83
CA LEU A 75 -19.27 -8.57 9.52
C LEU A 75 -19.93 -9.11 10.78
N THR A 76 -21.02 -8.46 11.16
CA THR A 76 -21.86 -8.89 12.28
C THR A 76 -23.22 -9.34 11.77
N SER A 77 -24.09 -9.81 12.67
CA SER A 77 -25.48 -10.16 12.35
C SER A 77 -26.33 -9.00 11.82
N GLU A 78 -25.96 -7.74 12.13
CA GLU A 78 -26.77 -6.55 11.82
C GLU A 78 -26.05 -5.50 10.97
N ARG A 79 -24.72 -5.44 11.05
CA ARG A 79 -23.89 -4.37 10.46
C ARG A 79 -22.60 -4.89 9.85
N LEU A 80 -22.18 -4.26 8.75
CA LEU A 80 -20.84 -4.35 8.21
C LEU A 80 -20.03 -3.14 8.70
N LYS A 81 -18.96 -3.41 9.46
CA LYS A 81 -18.04 -2.39 9.98
C LYS A 81 -16.76 -2.43 9.15
N ILE A 82 -16.43 -1.33 8.49
CA ILE A 82 -15.22 -1.17 7.69
C ILE A 82 -14.33 -0.17 8.42
N THR A 83 -13.20 -0.63 8.93
CA THR A 83 -12.22 0.25 9.56
C THR A 83 -11.04 0.44 8.60
N GLU A 84 -10.75 1.67 8.25
CA GLU A 84 -9.64 2.03 7.38
C GLU A 84 -8.87 3.25 7.91
N GLY A 85 -7.59 3.33 7.56
CA GLY A 85 -6.74 4.46 7.93
C GLY A 85 -5.33 4.08 8.40
N VAL A 86 -4.36 4.94 8.10
CA VAL A 86 -2.96 4.76 8.53
C VAL A 86 -2.64 5.63 9.73
N PHE A 87 -2.85 6.94 9.62
CA PHE A 87 -2.62 7.91 10.70
C PHE A 87 -3.91 8.29 11.43
N ASN A 88 -4.97 8.53 10.67
CA ASN A 88 -6.31 8.73 11.20
C ASN A 88 -7.15 7.51 10.85
N LYS A 89 -7.82 6.92 11.83
CA LYS A 89 -8.67 5.74 11.65
C LYS A 89 -10.11 6.20 11.56
N VAL A 90 -10.79 5.77 10.51
CA VAL A 90 -12.23 5.99 10.30
C VAL A 90 -12.90 4.64 10.29
N THR A 91 -14.00 4.52 11.04
CA THR A 91 -14.84 3.33 11.05
C THR A 91 -16.16 3.70 10.41
N ASP A 92 -16.42 3.14 9.23
CA ASP A 92 -17.70 3.23 8.56
C ASP A 92 -18.57 2.03 8.97
N THR A 93 -19.83 2.30 9.27
CA THR A 93 -20.78 1.29 9.73
C THR A 93 -21.98 1.27 8.81
N LEU A 94 -22.14 0.18 8.08
CA LEU A 94 -23.26 -0.02 7.17
C LEU A 94 -24.23 -1.04 7.76
N GLU A 95 -25.50 -0.67 7.89
CA GLU A 95 -26.54 -1.60 8.35
C GLU A 95 -26.93 -2.57 7.22
N LEU A 96 -26.97 -3.87 7.52
CA LEU A 96 -27.16 -4.94 6.52
C LEU A 96 -28.47 -4.80 5.75
N TYR A 97 -29.53 -4.30 6.39
CA TYR A 97 -30.82 -4.13 5.71
C TYR A 97 -30.83 -2.98 4.69
N ARG A 98 -29.94 -1.99 4.85
CA ARG A 98 -29.80 -0.85 3.91
C ARG A 98 -28.91 -1.16 2.71
N VAL A 99 -28.28 -2.34 2.69
CA VAL A 99 -27.35 -2.72 1.61
C VAL A 99 -28.06 -2.82 0.25
N LYS A 100 -29.39 -3.03 0.24
CA LYS A 100 -30.20 -3.14 -0.98
C LYS A 100 -30.51 -1.79 -1.63
N ASP A 101 -30.36 -0.69 -0.88
CA ASP A 101 -30.67 0.66 -1.35
C ASP A 101 -29.45 1.36 -1.97
N LEU A 102 -28.26 0.72 -1.95
CA LEU A 102 -26.98 1.23 -2.45
C LEU A 102 -26.63 0.76 -3.87
#